data_AF-A0A6L2PFI9-F1
#
_entry.id   AF-A0A6L2PFI9-F1
#
_cell.length_a   1.000
_cell.length_b   1.000
_cell.length_c   1.000
_cell.angle_alpha   90.00
_cell.angle_beta   90.00
_cell.angle_gamma   90.00
#
_symmetry.space_group_name_H-M   'P 1'
#
loop_
_entity.id
_entity.type
_entity.pdbx_description
1 polymer ?
#
loop_
_entity_poly.entity_id
_entity_poly.type
_entity_poly.pdbx_seq_one_letter_code
_entity_poly.pdbx_strand_id
1 'polypeptide(L)'
;MISTAGVDIAEFSETGAKSRMICLAAGWKENPVEFDSVFNESQYAWSWGSPDILPMFAKDTYGPEVEDFSGRRSTTGLDSWVFNKVEGFLEYAKTNATLNENLHQDKIIFFLHLLGLNTAGHTHKPYSVAYKENIRVVDTGVKEIEEMVEEFYQHDKEMAYIITADHGMTDWGSHGAGDKSETVMPLVIWGAG
;
A
#
# COMPACT_ATOMS: atom_id res chain seq x y z
N MET A 1 33.56 -4.82 8.64
CA MET A 1 32.74 -5.38 7.54
C MET A 1 31.33 -4.87 7.74
N ILE A 2 30.96 -3.83 7.02
CA ILE A 2 29.59 -3.31 7.01
C ILE A 2 28.85 -4.19 6.02
N SER A 3 27.94 -5.02 6.55
CA SER A 3 27.01 -5.83 5.76
C SER A 3 26.03 -4.86 5.10
N THR A 4 26.19 -4.62 3.81
CA THR A 4 25.13 -4.04 2.98
C THR A 4 24.04 -5.10 2.88
N ALA A 5 23.08 -5.08 3.79
CA ALA A 5 21.81 -5.76 3.58
C ALA A 5 21.22 -5.15 2.30
N GLY A 6 21.22 -5.93 1.22
CA GLY A 6 20.61 -5.51 -0.04
C GLY A 6 19.16 -5.16 0.22
N VAL A 7 18.75 -3.96 -0.21
CA VAL A 7 17.33 -3.67 -0.36
C VAL A 7 16.91 -4.46 -1.60
N ASP A 8 16.32 -5.63 -1.40
CA ASP A 8 15.62 -6.33 -2.48
C ASP A 8 14.42 -5.45 -2.85
N ILE A 9 14.53 -4.75 -3.98
CA ILE A 9 13.50 -3.91 -4.55
C ILE A 9 12.94 -4.66 -5.75
N ALA A 10 11.69 -5.09 -5.67
CA ALA A 10 10.99 -5.64 -6.81
C ALA A 10 10.51 -4.48 -7.70
N GLU A 11 11.15 -4.31 -8.85
CA GLU A 11 10.73 -3.39 -9.91
C GLU A 11 9.72 -4.07 -10.83
N PHE A 12 8.69 -3.34 -11.26
CA PHE A 12 7.98 -3.69 -12.48
C PHE A 12 8.74 -3.07 -13.65
N SER A 13 9.46 -3.88 -14.41
CA SER A 13 9.94 -3.45 -15.72
C SER A 13 9.43 -4.39 -16.80
N GLU A 14 9.07 -3.76 -17.92
CA GLU A 14 8.50 -4.31 -19.15
C GLU A 14 6.99 -4.60 -19.13
N THR A 15 6.20 -3.57 -19.50
CA THR A 15 5.02 -3.53 -20.40
C THR A 15 4.21 -4.81 -20.75
N GLY A 16 4.18 -5.82 -19.88
CA GLY A 16 3.55 -7.12 -20.14
C GLY A 16 2.80 -7.73 -18.96
N ALA A 17 2.99 -7.22 -17.73
CA ALA A 17 2.22 -7.67 -16.57
C ALA A 17 0.84 -6.97 -16.56
N LYS A 18 -0.09 -7.53 -17.34
CA LYS A 18 -1.49 -7.10 -17.34
C LYS A 18 -2.14 -7.46 -16.00
N SER A 19 -2.43 -6.43 -15.20
CA SER A 19 -3.17 -6.52 -13.94
C SER A 19 -4.52 -7.22 -14.11
N ARG A 20 -4.83 -8.14 -13.21
CA ARG A 20 -6.05 -8.98 -13.22
C ARG A 20 -6.78 -8.87 -11.90
N MET A 21 -7.14 -7.66 -11.45
CA MET A 21 -7.74 -7.49 -10.12
C MET A 21 -9.15 -6.89 -10.10
N ILE A 22 -10.07 -7.56 -9.44
CA ILE A 22 -11.35 -6.95 -9.03
C ILE A 22 -11.54 -7.14 -7.53
N CYS A 23 -11.82 -6.05 -6.80
CA CYS A 23 -12.30 -6.16 -5.42
C CYS A 23 -13.80 -6.47 -5.49
N LEU A 24 -14.19 -7.68 -5.08
CA LEU A 24 -15.59 -8.05 -4.92
C LEU A 24 -15.94 -7.99 -3.44
N ALA A 25 -17.24 -7.92 -3.13
CA ALA A 25 -17.78 -7.86 -1.77
C ALA A 25 -17.33 -9.00 -0.81
N ALA A 26 -16.55 -9.98 -1.29
CA ALA A 26 -15.98 -11.11 -0.54
C ALA A 26 -14.43 -11.08 -0.48
N GLY A 27 -13.79 -9.95 -0.76
CA GLY A 27 -12.34 -9.77 -0.74
C GLY A 27 -11.69 -9.79 -2.13
N TRP A 28 -10.37 -9.62 -2.14
CA TRP A 28 -9.56 -9.59 -3.35
C TRP A 28 -9.44 -10.96 -4.00
N LYS A 29 -9.67 -11.03 -5.31
CA LYS A 29 -9.46 -12.23 -6.11
C LYS A 29 -8.83 -11.87 -7.44
N GLU A 30 -7.98 -12.77 -7.93
CA GLU A 30 -7.52 -12.71 -9.31
C GLU A 30 -8.73 -12.85 -10.23
N ASN A 31 -8.91 -11.84 -11.09
CA ASN A 31 -9.93 -11.83 -12.11
C ASN A 31 -9.44 -12.71 -13.27
N PRO A 32 -10.17 -13.78 -13.64
CA PRO A 32 -9.79 -14.61 -14.78
C PRO A 32 -9.85 -13.85 -16.12
N VAL A 33 -10.50 -12.67 -16.14
CA VAL A 33 -10.63 -11.81 -17.32
C VAL A 33 -9.70 -10.61 -17.18
N GLU A 34 -8.82 -10.41 -18.16
CA GLU A 34 -8.02 -9.19 -18.30
C GLU A 34 -8.93 -7.99 -18.52
N PHE A 35 -8.69 -6.90 -17.79
CA PHE A 35 -9.33 -5.62 -18.02
C PHE A 35 -8.27 -4.53 -17.94
N ASP A 36 -8.53 -3.42 -18.62
CA ASP A 36 -7.61 -2.28 -18.67
C ASP A 36 -7.60 -1.54 -17.33
N SER A 37 -6.42 -1.25 -16.80
CA SER A 37 -6.23 -0.57 -15.52
C SER A 37 -5.14 0.48 -15.60
N VAL A 38 -5.13 1.42 -14.66
CA VAL A 38 -4.07 2.43 -14.54
C VAL A 38 -2.67 1.80 -14.40
N PHE A 39 -2.57 0.60 -13.84
CA PHE A 39 -1.32 -0.15 -13.75
C PHE A 39 -0.88 -0.73 -15.10
N ASN A 40 -1.80 -0.95 -16.04
CA ASN A 40 -1.45 -1.39 -17.40
C ASN A 40 -0.96 -0.23 -18.26
N GLU A 41 -1.41 0.98 -17.93
CA GLU A 41 -1.09 2.20 -18.65
C GLU A 41 0.06 3.01 -18.01
N SER A 42 0.58 2.55 -16.86
CA SER A 42 1.77 3.11 -16.20
C SER A 42 3.07 2.63 -16.85
N GLN A 43 4.10 3.47 -16.85
CA GLN A 43 5.45 3.05 -17.26
C GLN A 43 6.07 2.12 -16.22
N TYR A 44 5.95 2.53 -14.96
CA TYR A 44 6.42 1.79 -13.81
C TYR A 44 5.40 1.87 -12.69
N ALA A 45 5.22 0.76 -11.99
CA ALA A 45 4.51 0.70 -10.74
C ALA A 45 5.45 0.12 -9.68
N TRP A 46 5.35 0.57 -8.44
CA TRP A 46 5.98 -0.07 -7.29
C TRP A 46 4.95 -0.24 -6.20
N SER A 47 5.03 -1.35 -5.47
CA SER A 47 4.02 -1.69 -4.49
C SER A 47 4.57 -2.38 -3.27
N TRP A 48 4.01 -2.07 -2.11
CA TRP A 48 4.43 -2.60 -0.80
C TRP A 48 3.20 -2.92 0.06
N GLY A 49 3.23 -4.04 0.76
CA GLY A 49 2.09 -4.49 1.56
C GLY A 49 1.95 -6.01 1.66
N SER A 50 0.71 -6.44 1.81
CA SER A 50 0.36 -7.82 2.17
C SER A 50 0.64 -8.83 1.03
N PRO A 51 1.19 -10.01 1.36
CA PRO A 51 1.31 -11.13 0.43
C PRO A 51 -0.03 -11.70 -0.05
N ASP A 52 -1.16 -11.33 0.55
CA ASP A 52 -2.47 -11.73 0.05
C ASP A 52 -2.94 -10.87 -1.13
N ILE A 53 -2.40 -9.65 -1.24
CA ILE A 53 -2.82 -8.64 -2.22
C ILE A 53 -1.78 -8.47 -3.30
N LEU A 54 -0.53 -8.30 -2.87
CA LEU A 54 0.53 -7.90 -3.78
C LEU A 54 0.89 -8.93 -4.83
N PRO A 55 0.87 -10.27 -4.63
CA PRO A 55 1.16 -11.21 -5.72
C PRO A 55 0.24 -11.07 -6.93
N MET A 56 -0.88 -10.35 -6.81
CA MET A 56 -1.77 -9.98 -7.91
C MET A 56 -1.26 -8.77 -8.73
N PHE A 57 -0.21 -8.12 -8.24
CA PHE A 57 0.49 -6.97 -8.81
C PHE A 57 2.02 -7.25 -8.90
N ALA A 58 2.73 -7.44 -7.78
CA ALA A 58 4.19 -7.49 -7.62
C ALA A 58 4.69 -8.52 -6.57
N LYS A 59 6.00 -8.52 -6.27
CA LYS A 59 6.66 -9.49 -5.37
C LYS A 59 7.19 -8.96 -4.02
N ASP A 60 7.30 -7.64 -3.77
CA ASP A 60 7.87 -7.19 -2.48
C ASP A 60 6.82 -7.15 -1.36
N THR A 61 6.70 -8.30 -0.70
CA THR A 61 5.77 -8.55 0.41
C THR A 61 6.54 -8.91 1.66
N TYR A 62 6.04 -8.52 2.83
CA TYR A 62 6.44 -9.21 4.04
C TYR A 62 5.97 -10.68 4.00
N GLY A 63 6.63 -11.56 4.77
CA GLY A 63 6.25 -12.97 4.82
C GLY A 63 4.87 -13.17 5.46
N PRO A 64 4.03 -14.11 4.97
CA PRO A 64 2.68 -14.31 5.50
C PRO A 64 2.67 -14.69 6.99
N GLU A 65 3.78 -15.21 7.53
CA GLU A 65 3.95 -15.52 8.95
C GLU A 65 3.99 -14.30 9.87
N VAL A 66 4.13 -13.09 9.32
CA VAL A 66 4.09 -11.85 10.12
C VAL A 66 2.68 -11.31 10.31
N GLU A 67 1.72 -11.72 9.49
CA GLU A 67 0.31 -11.37 9.66
C GLU A 67 -0.28 -12.10 10.88
N ASP A 68 -0.77 -11.34 11.85
CA ASP A 68 -1.27 -11.88 13.10
C ASP A 68 -2.61 -11.24 13.50
N PHE A 69 -3.69 -11.97 13.27
CA PHE A 69 -5.05 -11.60 13.68
C PHE A 69 -5.42 -12.11 15.08
N SER A 70 -4.48 -12.70 15.82
CA SER A 70 -4.72 -13.20 17.19
C SER A 70 -4.59 -12.12 18.26
N GLY A 71 -4.07 -10.94 17.90
CA GLY A 71 -3.82 -9.83 18.82
C GLY A 71 -2.59 -9.98 19.71
N ARG A 72 -1.69 -10.91 19.38
CA ARG A 72 -0.44 -11.12 20.14
C ARG A 72 0.68 -10.20 19.69
N ARG A 73 0.62 -9.72 18.45
CA ARG A 73 1.57 -8.76 17.86
C ARG A 73 0.93 -7.40 17.68
N SER A 74 1.78 -6.37 17.51
CA SER A 74 1.29 -5.02 17.22
C SER A 74 0.60 -4.99 15.87
N THR A 75 -0.61 -4.44 15.83
CA THR A 75 -1.39 -4.24 14.60
C THR A 75 -0.88 -3.06 13.78
N THR A 76 0.03 -2.24 14.31
CA THR A 76 0.67 -1.14 13.57
C THR A 76 1.90 -1.59 12.78
N GLY A 77 2.49 -2.73 13.13
CA GLY A 77 3.83 -3.11 12.66
C GLY A 77 3.91 -3.32 11.15
N LEU A 78 2.82 -3.80 10.53
CA LEU A 78 2.77 -4.02 9.08
C LEU A 78 2.69 -2.71 8.30
N ASP A 79 1.93 -1.73 8.81
CA ASP A 79 1.86 -0.40 8.18
C ASP A 79 3.20 0.32 8.31
N SER A 80 3.84 0.27 9.48
CA SER A 80 5.19 0.80 9.68
C SER A 80 6.23 0.14 8.77
N TRP A 81 6.11 -1.17 8.51
CA TRP A 81 7.00 -1.85 7.56
C TRP A 81 6.85 -1.29 6.15
N VAL A 82 5.62 -1.04 5.70
CA VAL A 82 5.35 -0.45 4.38
C VAL A 82 5.97 0.94 4.27
N PHE A 83 5.75 1.80 5.27
CA PHE A 83 6.33 3.15 5.27
C PHE A 83 7.87 3.12 5.25
N ASN A 84 8.50 2.29 6.09
CA ASN A 84 9.97 2.15 6.12
C ASN A 84 10.54 1.62 4.79
N LYS A 85 9.77 0.78 4.07
CA LYS A 85 10.17 0.27 2.75
C LYS A 85 10.15 1.37 1.70
N VAL A 86 9.15 2.23 1.71
CA VAL A 86 9.06 3.38 0.80
C VAL A 86 10.17 4.39 1.09
N GLU A 87 10.41 4.71 2.36
CA GLU A 87 11.53 5.57 2.78
C GLU A 87 12.87 5.02 2.25
N GLY A 88 13.17 3.75 2.55
CA GLY A 88 14.41 3.11 2.11
C GLY A 88 14.53 3.02 0.58
N PHE A 89 13.42 2.85 -0.12
CA PHE A 89 13.36 2.85 -1.59
C PHE A 89 13.73 4.21 -2.17
N LEU A 90 13.12 5.30 -1.67
CA LEU A 90 13.41 6.66 -2.13
C LEU A 90 14.85 7.08 -1.78
N GLU A 91 15.35 6.73 -0.59
CA GLU A 91 16.75 6.98 -0.21
C GLU A 91 17.73 6.24 -1.12
N TYR A 92 17.45 4.97 -1.43
CA TYR A 92 18.29 4.21 -2.37
C TYR A 92 18.25 4.82 -3.77
N ALA A 93 17.08 5.24 -4.25
CA ALA A 93 16.89 5.88 -5.54
C ALA A 93 17.69 7.19 -5.69
N LYS A 94 18.00 7.92 -4.61
CA LYS A 94 18.89 9.10 -4.67
C LYS A 94 20.32 8.76 -5.07
N THR A 95 20.75 7.52 -4.86
CA THR A 95 22.14 7.07 -5.11
C THR A 95 22.27 6.10 -6.30
N ASN A 96 21.16 5.54 -6.78
CA ASN A 96 21.12 4.66 -7.94
C ASN A 96 20.63 5.44 -9.17
N ALA A 97 21.54 5.76 -10.09
CA ALA A 97 21.23 6.56 -11.29
C ALA A 97 20.11 5.94 -12.15
N THR A 98 20.13 4.64 -12.37
CA THR A 98 19.10 3.95 -13.19
C THR A 98 17.73 4.02 -12.53
N LEU A 99 17.64 3.72 -11.23
CA LEU A 99 16.38 3.82 -10.51
C LEU A 99 15.87 5.26 -10.45
N ASN A 100 16.77 6.23 -10.26
CA ASN A 100 16.43 7.64 -10.30
C ASN A 100 15.85 8.03 -11.67
N GLU A 101 16.48 7.61 -12.76
CA GLU A 101 16.00 7.86 -14.13
C GLU A 101 14.61 7.22 -14.38
N ASN A 102 14.37 6.00 -13.90
CA ASN A 102 13.09 5.32 -14.02
C ASN A 102 11.97 6.05 -13.24
N LEU A 103 12.28 6.55 -12.05
CA LEU A 103 11.33 7.29 -11.21
C LEU A 103 10.99 8.68 -11.74
N HIS A 104 11.84 9.27 -12.59
CA HIS A 104 11.58 10.55 -13.26
C HIS A 104 10.99 10.40 -14.67
N GLN A 105 10.48 9.21 -15.03
CA GLN A 105 9.67 9.03 -16.23
C GLN A 105 8.21 9.45 -15.97
N ASP A 106 7.43 9.56 -17.04
CA ASP A 106 5.99 9.82 -16.93
C ASP A 106 5.23 8.56 -16.45
N LYS A 107 4.04 8.76 -15.88
CA LYS A 107 3.09 7.69 -15.51
C LYS A 107 3.66 6.67 -14.52
N ILE A 108 4.16 7.18 -13.40
CA ILE A 108 4.64 6.40 -12.27
C ILE A 108 3.50 6.14 -11.28
N ILE A 109 3.41 4.93 -10.75
CA ILE A 109 2.46 4.57 -9.69
C ILE A 109 3.20 4.02 -8.47
N PHE A 110 2.87 4.55 -7.29
CA PHE A 110 3.17 3.93 -6.01
C PHE A 110 1.88 3.38 -5.39
N PHE A 111 1.90 2.10 -5.00
CA PHE A 111 0.76 1.43 -4.40
C PHE A 111 1.12 0.87 -3.01
N LEU A 112 0.56 1.47 -1.97
CA LEU A 112 0.81 1.08 -0.59
C LEU A 112 -0.45 0.40 -0.03
N HIS A 113 -0.32 -0.87 0.35
CA HIS A 113 -1.40 -1.62 0.99
C HIS A 113 -1.15 -1.73 2.51
N LEU A 114 -1.96 -1.02 3.28
CA LEU A 114 -1.85 -0.88 4.74
C LEU A 114 -2.83 -1.82 5.45
N LEU A 115 -2.35 -2.97 5.91
CA LEU A 115 -3.18 -4.03 6.51
C LEU A 115 -3.54 -3.78 7.98
N GLY A 116 -2.80 -2.92 8.68
CA GLY A 116 -2.86 -2.84 10.14
C GLY A 116 -4.22 -2.48 10.69
N LEU A 117 -4.98 -1.61 10.01
CA LEU A 117 -6.35 -1.27 10.40
C LEU A 117 -7.31 -2.46 10.31
N ASN A 118 -7.21 -3.29 9.27
CA ASN A 118 -8.01 -4.52 9.17
C ASN A 118 -7.71 -5.44 10.36
N THR A 119 -6.44 -5.71 10.62
CA THR A 119 -5.98 -6.53 11.75
C THR A 119 -6.45 -5.98 13.10
N ALA A 120 -6.31 -4.67 13.31
CA ALA A 120 -6.75 -3.99 14.52
C ALA A 120 -8.26 -4.12 14.74
N GLY A 121 -9.06 -4.01 13.68
CA GLY A 121 -10.51 -4.06 13.84
C GLY A 121 -11.04 -5.48 14.04
N HIS A 122 -10.47 -6.50 13.40
CA HIS A 122 -10.78 -7.92 13.72
C HIS A 122 -10.45 -8.22 15.19
N THR A 123 -9.27 -7.81 15.63
CA THR A 123 -8.71 -8.12 16.95
C THR A 123 -9.36 -7.32 18.08
N HIS A 124 -9.41 -5.99 17.94
CA HIS A 124 -9.74 -5.06 19.02
C HIS A 124 -11.07 -4.33 18.83
N LYS A 125 -11.69 -4.43 17.64
CA LYS A 125 -12.94 -3.77 17.24
C LYS A 125 -12.77 -2.28 16.90
N PRO A 126 -13.55 -1.74 15.93
CA PRO A 126 -13.34 -0.40 15.37
C PRO A 126 -13.36 0.77 16.36
N TYR A 127 -14.04 0.65 17.50
CA TYR A 127 -14.13 1.74 18.50
C TYR A 127 -13.11 1.64 19.64
N SER A 128 -12.28 0.61 19.63
CA SER A 128 -11.26 0.43 20.66
C SER A 128 -10.22 1.55 20.62
N VAL A 129 -9.56 1.75 21.76
CA VAL A 129 -8.39 2.64 21.85
C VAL A 129 -7.31 2.17 20.87
N ALA A 130 -7.04 0.86 20.82
CA ALA A 130 -6.03 0.29 19.93
C ALA A 130 -6.31 0.59 18.44
N TYR A 131 -7.56 0.47 17.99
CA TYR A 131 -7.93 0.81 16.62
C TYR A 131 -7.67 2.30 16.31
N LYS A 132 -8.05 3.19 17.23
CA LYS A 132 -7.82 4.63 17.10
C LYS A 132 -6.33 4.99 17.09
N GLU A 133 -5.51 4.28 17.86
CA GLU A 133 -4.06 4.48 17.78
C GLU A 133 -3.49 4.00 16.44
N ASN A 134 -4.00 2.89 15.89
CA ASN A 134 -3.63 2.45 14.54
C ASN A 134 -3.98 3.50 13.48
N ILE A 135 -5.15 4.15 13.58
CA ILE A 135 -5.53 5.27 12.70
C ILE A 135 -4.48 6.39 12.78
N ARG A 136 -4.06 6.78 13.99
CA ARG A 136 -3.05 7.85 14.17
C ARG A 136 -1.69 7.49 13.58
N VAL A 137 -1.29 6.22 13.67
CA VAL A 137 -0.05 5.75 13.03
C VAL A 137 -0.16 5.84 11.51
N VAL A 138 -1.28 5.42 10.92
CA VAL A 138 -1.51 5.53 9.47
C VAL A 138 -1.54 7.00 9.04
N ASP A 139 -2.25 7.87 9.77
CA ASP A 139 -2.33 9.31 9.51
C ASP A 139 -0.94 9.98 9.52
N THR A 140 -0.13 9.64 10.52
CA THR A 140 1.26 10.15 10.63
C THR A 140 2.13 9.64 9.48
N GLY A 141 2.07 8.33 9.18
CA GLY A 141 2.88 7.75 8.11
C GLY A 141 2.47 8.24 6.72
N VAL A 142 1.19 8.48 6.46
CA VAL A 142 0.73 9.12 5.21
C VAL A 142 1.36 10.50 5.03
N LYS A 143 1.33 11.31 6.09
CA LYS A 143 1.94 12.65 6.06
C LYS A 143 3.45 12.57 5.78
N GLU A 144 4.17 11.67 6.45
CA GLU A 144 5.61 11.48 6.25
C GLU A 144 5.93 11.02 4.82
N ILE A 145 5.13 10.11 4.25
CA ILE A 145 5.28 9.65 2.87
C ILE A 145 5.04 10.78 1.88
N GLU A 146 3.98 11.57 2.08
CA GLU A 146 3.72 12.75 1.26
C GLU A 146 4.92 13.70 1.27
N GLU A 147 5.41 14.07 2.45
CA GLU A 147 6.58 14.96 2.62
C GLU A 147 7.82 14.39 1.89
N MET A 148 8.13 13.10 2.07
CA MET A 148 9.28 12.46 1.42
C MET A 148 9.17 12.40 -0.10
N VAL A 149 7.98 12.09 -0.64
CA VAL A 149 7.74 12.04 -2.08
C VAL A 149 7.86 13.43 -2.69
N GLU A 150 7.23 14.42 -2.07
CA GLU A 150 7.30 15.82 -2.48
C GLU A 150 8.74 16.34 -2.47
N GLU A 151 9.53 16.01 -1.44
CA GLU A 151 10.95 16.36 -1.39
C GLU A 151 11.78 15.66 -2.47
N PHE A 152 11.52 14.37 -2.73
CA PHE A 152 12.23 13.58 -3.74
C PHE A 152 12.07 14.19 -5.14
N TYR A 153 10.86 14.64 -5.48
CA TYR A 153 10.53 15.31 -6.75
C TYR A 153 10.68 16.83 -6.69
N GLN A 154 11.33 17.37 -5.66
CA GLN A 154 11.65 18.80 -5.52
C GLN A 154 10.41 19.71 -5.59
N HIS A 155 9.27 19.22 -5.09
CA HIS A 155 7.99 19.92 -5.10
C HIS A 155 7.58 20.41 -6.50
N ASP A 156 7.74 19.55 -7.52
CA ASP A 156 7.33 19.85 -8.90
C ASP A 156 5.81 20.03 -9.06
N LYS A 157 5.03 19.55 -8.07
CA LYS A 157 3.55 19.59 -8.01
C LYS A 157 2.87 18.76 -9.10
N GLU A 158 3.52 17.70 -9.56
CA GLU A 158 2.97 16.77 -10.54
C GLU A 158 2.37 15.50 -9.90
N MET A 159 2.59 15.29 -8.58
CA MET A 159 2.09 14.13 -7.87
C MET A 159 0.60 14.27 -7.49
N ALA A 160 -0.17 13.20 -7.71
CA ALA A 160 -1.54 13.06 -7.24
C ALA A 160 -1.62 11.95 -6.18
N TYR A 161 -2.39 12.18 -5.13
CA TYR A 161 -2.55 11.28 -4.01
C TYR A 161 -3.99 10.77 -3.93
N ILE A 162 -4.15 9.46 -3.72
CA ILE A 162 -5.44 8.81 -3.54
C ILE A 162 -5.35 7.93 -2.29
N ILE A 163 -6.22 8.20 -1.32
CA ILE A 163 -6.45 7.33 -0.17
C ILE A 163 -7.86 6.80 -0.22
N THR A 164 -7.96 5.48 -0.17
CA THR A 164 -9.23 4.75 -0.11
C THR A 164 -9.08 3.51 0.76
N ALA A 165 -10.20 2.87 1.05
CA ALA A 165 -10.24 1.52 1.57
C ALA A 165 -10.88 0.59 0.52
N ASP A 166 -10.64 -0.71 0.67
CA ASP A 166 -11.19 -1.79 -0.15
C ASP A 166 -12.48 -2.35 0.44
N HIS A 167 -12.57 -2.38 1.76
CA HIS A 167 -13.79 -2.68 2.50
C HIS A 167 -13.81 -1.96 3.85
N GLY A 168 -15.00 -1.94 4.44
CA GLY A 168 -15.26 -1.43 5.77
C GLY A 168 -15.45 -2.58 6.71
N MET A 169 -15.94 -2.30 7.92
CA MET A 169 -16.17 -3.35 8.89
C MET A 169 -17.29 -2.99 9.85
N THR A 170 -18.04 -4.00 10.27
CA THR A 170 -19.06 -3.85 11.31
C THR A 170 -18.43 -3.50 12.66
N ASP A 171 -19.26 -3.02 13.59
CA ASP A 171 -18.87 -2.75 14.99
C ASP A 171 -18.25 -3.99 15.69
N TRP A 172 -18.58 -5.19 15.20
CA TRP A 172 -18.06 -6.47 15.69
C TRP A 172 -16.72 -6.85 15.08
N GLY A 173 -16.12 -6.00 14.23
CA GLY A 173 -14.87 -6.31 13.57
C GLY A 173 -15.04 -7.46 12.58
N SER A 174 -16.13 -7.47 11.81
CA SER A 174 -16.40 -8.46 10.77
C SER A 174 -16.83 -7.81 9.46
N HIS A 175 -16.45 -8.40 8.33
CA HIS A 175 -16.82 -7.99 6.99
C HIS A 175 -17.05 -9.21 6.07
N GLY A 176 -17.62 -9.00 4.88
CA GLY A 176 -17.98 -10.02 3.88
C GLY A 176 -19.48 -10.36 3.79
N ALA A 177 -20.34 -9.72 4.58
CA ALA A 177 -21.80 -9.91 4.56
C ALA A 177 -22.53 -8.86 3.70
N GLY A 178 -21.86 -7.78 3.32
CA GLY A 178 -22.38 -6.76 2.41
C GLY A 178 -23.20 -5.67 3.08
N ASP A 179 -23.07 -5.47 4.39
CA ASP A 179 -23.66 -4.32 5.07
C ASP A 179 -23.07 -3.00 4.55
N LYS A 180 -23.78 -1.89 4.75
CA LYS A 180 -23.27 -0.55 4.42
C LYS A 180 -21.98 -0.23 5.16
N SER A 181 -21.84 -0.64 6.42
CA SER A 181 -20.59 -0.44 7.17
C SER A 181 -19.40 -1.18 6.56
N GLU A 182 -19.66 -2.20 5.75
CA GLU A 182 -18.65 -3.01 5.08
C GLU A 182 -18.35 -2.54 3.64
N THR A 183 -19.22 -1.70 3.06
CA THR A 183 -19.21 -1.39 1.61
C THR A 183 -19.09 0.10 1.30
N VAL A 184 -19.30 0.99 2.27
CA VAL A 184 -19.10 2.45 2.09
C VAL A 184 -17.67 2.86 2.49
N MET A 185 -16.85 3.22 1.49
CA MET A 185 -15.44 3.54 1.68
C MET A 185 -15.16 5.04 1.59
N PRO A 186 -14.20 5.56 2.37
CA PRO A 186 -13.68 6.90 2.13
C PRO A 186 -12.94 6.93 0.79
N LEU A 187 -13.05 8.06 0.09
CA LEU A 187 -12.21 8.39 -1.05
C LEU A 187 -11.71 9.82 -0.85
N VAL A 188 -10.40 9.96 -0.62
CA VAL A 188 -9.73 11.24 -0.41
C VAL A 188 -8.70 11.40 -1.51
N ILE A 189 -8.76 12.51 -2.24
CA ILE A 189 -7.90 12.80 -3.39
C ILE A 189 -7.39 14.24 -3.26
N TRP A 190 -6.09 14.43 -3.47
CA TRP A 190 -5.45 15.75 -3.50
C TRP A 190 -4.17 15.73 -4.34
N GLY A 191 -3.53 16.88 -4.52
CA GLY A 191 -2.33 17.03 -5.36
C GLY A 191 -2.66 17.53 -6.77
N ALA A 192 -1.88 17.09 -7.75
CA ALA A 192 -2.03 17.45 -9.16
C ALA A 192 -3.29 16.82 -9.80
N GLY A 193 -3.93 17.58 -10.70
CA GLY A 193 -5.19 17.20 -11.38
C GLY A 193 -6.42 17.79 -10.73
#